data_AF-A0A0P7BBR3-F1
#
_entry.id   AF-A0A0P7BBR3-F1
#
_cell.length_a   1.000
_cell.length_b   1.000
_cell.length_c   1.000
_cell.angle_alpha   90.00
_cell.angle_beta   90.00
_cell.angle_gamma   90.00
#
_symmetry.space_group_name_H-M   'P 1'
#
loop_
_entity.id
_entity.type
_entity.pdbx_description
1 polymer ?
#
loop_
_entity_poly.entity_id
_entity_poly.type
_entity_poly.pdbx_seq_one_letter_code
_entity_poly.pdbx_strand_id
1 'polypeptide(L)'
;MSTKKLILPFAFSLLFLTGFGQSIPKLAVSENRRFLQTAEGKPFFWLADTGWLLFSKLSREEAIQYLDDRATKGYNVIQVMVMHKPDVENVYGDRAIESNSLGKLLVTDGESFEDDAEYDYWDHVEYVVQEAQKREIFIGMVCIWGSSFKGIELPLNEVESYTRFLTSRFGKYPNIVWLNGGDVRGDIKPEVWQTIGYTLRKTDKDHLITYHPFGRTASFDWFHDEAWLDFDMFQSGHRDYRQDPANEESRGYGEDNYRFVEEALTLNNPKPVLDAEPSYEGIPHGLHDGTQPYWTAADLRRYAWWSILAGGSGFTYGHNAIMQFYKNELGEGASYSPLITWKEALDADGAGQMQHLKALMEADDDYYSRKPAVEFIMNQGEKYDYLAAAQTTGSLYVYTYNGRTIQLKMGSLPVNQLNVFWYNPRSGELKFERTVENKNTQSFDPPGEKVDGNDWVLVLK
;
A
#
# COMPACT_ATOMS: atom_id res chain seq x y z
N MET A 1 51.84 50.84 5.48
CA MET A 1 51.88 49.41 5.84
C MET A 1 50.64 48.76 5.25
N SER A 2 50.84 47.97 4.19
CA SER A 2 49.78 47.42 3.33
C SER A 2 49.34 46.05 3.84
N THR A 3 48.05 45.92 4.18
CA THR A 3 47.41 44.67 4.59
C THR A 3 47.02 43.85 3.37
N LYS A 4 47.75 42.77 3.09
CA LYS A 4 47.38 41.76 2.08
C LYS A 4 46.24 40.90 2.65
N LYS A 5 45.05 41.00 2.07
CA LYS A 5 43.94 40.05 2.27
C LYS A 5 44.24 38.77 1.50
N LEU A 6 44.25 37.64 2.19
CA LEU A 6 44.36 36.29 1.63
C LEU A 6 42.97 35.90 1.10
N ILE A 7 42.83 35.75 -0.22
CA ILE A 7 41.61 35.22 -0.85
C ILE A 7 41.81 33.70 -0.99
N LEU A 8 41.01 32.93 -0.26
CA LEU A 8 40.95 31.47 -0.38
C LEU A 8 40.02 31.13 -1.57
N PRO A 9 40.44 30.32 -2.56
CA PRO A 9 39.53 29.92 -3.62
C PRO A 9 38.59 28.83 -3.09
N PHE A 10 37.28 29.13 -3.09
CA PHE A 10 36.24 28.11 -2.91
C PHE A 10 36.24 27.22 -4.15
N ALA A 11 36.74 26.00 -4.02
CA ALA A 11 36.62 24.98 -5.05
C ALA A 11 35.17 24.48 -5.07
N PHE A 12 34.39 24.94 -6.04
CA PHE A 12 33.10 24.35 -6.37
C PHE A 12 33.36 22.95 -6.94
N SER A 13 33.19 21.92 -6.10
CA SER A 13 33.14 20.54 -6.60
C SER A 13 31.79 20.34 -7.27
N LEU A 14 31.75 20.41 -8.59
CA LEU A 14 30.64 19.85 -9.37
C LEU A 14 30.65 18.33 -9.11
N LEU A 15 29.72 17.86 -8.28
CA LEU A 15 29.29 16.48 -8.29
C LEU A 15 28.64 16.22 -9.65
N PHE A 16 29.39 15.61 -10.56
CA PHE A 16 28.80 14.91 -11.70
C PHE A 16 28.00 13.74 -11.13
N LEU A 17 26.69 13.92 -11.01
CA LEU A 17 25.74 12.81 -10.95
C LEU A 17 25.85 12.07 -12.29
N THR A 18 26.74 11.08 -12.34
CA THR A 18 26.64 10.04 -13.35
C THR A 18 25.35 9.29 -13.05
N GLY A 19 24.30 9.62 -13.79
CA GLY A 19 23.07 8.83 -13.83
C GLY A 19 23.39 7.46 -14.41
N PHE A 20 23.84 6.55 -13.55
CA PHE A 20 23.64 5.13 -13.80
C PHE A 20 22.13 4.94 -13.77
N GLY A 21 21.53 4.58 -14.90
CA GLY A 21 20.11 4.22 -14.95
C GLY A 21 19.86 3.19 -13.87
N GLN A 22 19.17 3.59 -12.81
CA GLN A 22 18.90 2.72 -11.68
C GLN A 22 17.91 1.68 -12.18
N SER A 23 18.38 0.45 -12.37
CA SER A 23 17.52 -0.67 -12.73
C SER A 23 16.59 -0.93 -11.56
N ILE A 24 15.28 -1.03 -11.81
CA ILE A 24 14.33 -1.40 -10.77
C ILE A 24 14.73 -2.76 -10.19
N PRO A 25 14.91 -2.85 -8.86
CA PRO A 25 15.38 -4.06 -8.23
C PRO A 25 14.31 -5.15 -8.28
N LYS A 26 14.73 -6.40 -8.49
CA LYS A 26 13.83 -7.54 -8.30
C LYS A 26 13.43 -7.62 -6.83
N LEU A 27 12.15 -7.88 -6.56
CA LEU A 27 11.64 -8.04 -5.20
C LEU A 27 11.72 -9.50 -4.73
N ALA A 28 11.86 -9.69 -3.42
CA ALA A 28 11.88 -10.98 -2.75
C ALA A 28 11.25 -10.87 -1.36
N VAL A 29 10.83 -12.03 -0.83
CA VAL A 29 10.47 -12.18 0.59
C VAL A 29 11.76 -12.26 1.41
N SER A 30 11.81 -11.57 2.55
CA SER A 30 12.96 -11.58 3.46
C SER A 30 13.24 -12.97 4.04
N GLU A 31 14.47 -13.20 4.52
CA GLU A 31 14.87 -14.50 5.08
C GLU A 31 14.00 -14.93 6.27
N ASN A 32 13.59 -13.98 7.12
CA ASN A 32 12.70 -14.22 8.25
C ASN A 32 11.21 -14.33 7.85
N ARG A 33 10.89 -14.17 6.55
CA ARG A 33 9.55 -14.23 5.95
C ARG A 33 8.53 -13.25 6.53
N ARG A 34 8.99 -12.10 7.02
CA ARG A 34 8.12 -11.06 7.60
C ARG A 34 8.02 -9.81 6.76
N PHE A 35 8.98 -9.59 5.86
CA PHE A 35 9.13 -8.35 5.12
C PHE A 35 9.35 -8.60 3.63
N LEU A 36 9.20 -7.55 2.86
CA LEU A 36 9.64 -7.50 1.47
C LEU A 36 11.02 -6.84 1.41
N GLN A 37 11.82 -7.25 0.42
CA GLN A 37 13.16 -6.73 0.19
C GLN A 37 13.51 -6.76 -1.29
N THR A 38 14.56 -6.05 -1.66
CA THR A 38 15.20 -6.25 -2.96
C THR A 38 15.99 -7.56 -2.96
N ALA A 39 16.32 -8.07 -4.16
CA ALA A 39 17.14 -9.28 -4.30
C ALA A 39 18.53 -9.14 -3.64
N GLU A 40 19.02 -7.90 -3.48
CA GLU A 40 20.26 -7.55 -2.78
C GLU A 40 20.10 -7.43 -1.26
N GLY A 41 18.90 -7.69 -0.72
CA GLY A 41 18.63 -7.66 0.73
C GLY A 41 18.40 -6.27 1.31
N LYS A 42 18.11 -5.26 0.49
CA LYS A 42 17.69 -3.93 1.00
C LYS A 42 16.20 -3.97 1.37
N PRO A 43 15.77 -3.31 2.47
CA PRO A 43 14.36 -3.20 2.79
C PRO A 43 13.56 -2.63 1.63
N PHE A 44 12.40 -3.23 1.37
CA PHE A 44 11.39 -2.67 0.49
C PHE A 44 10.14 -2.42 1.32
N PHE A 45 10.00 -1.21 1.88
CA PHE A 45 8.76 -0.83 2.52
C PHE A 45 7.71 -0.58 1.42
N TRP A 46 6.73 -1.48 1.31
CA TRP A 46 5.62 -1.30 0.38
C TRP A 46 4.78 -0.11 0.83
N LEU A 47 4.88 1.00 0.08
CA LEU A 47 4.00 2.15 0.23
C LEU A 47 3.25 2.34 -1.08
N ALA A 48 2.01 1.85 -1.11
CA ALA A 48 1.18 1.89 -2.29
C ALA A 48 0.13 3.00 -2.25
N ASP A 49 -0.25 3.50 -3.42
CA ASP A 49 -1.51 4.20 -3.63
C ASP A 49 -2.49 3.33 -4.43
N THR A 50 -3.78 3.58 -4.24
CA THR A 50 -4.86 2.90 -4.94
C THR A 50 -5.29 3.71 -6.18
N GLY A 51 -4.79 3.33 -7.34
CA GLY A 51 -5.14 3.90 -8.65
C GLY A 51 -6.04 2.97 -9.45
N TRP A 52 -7.13 2.46 -8.88
CA TRP A 52 -7.87 1.32 -9.43
C TRP A 52 -8.25 1.45 -10.91
N LEU A 53 -8.76 2.61 -11.33
CA LEU A 53 -9.20 2.83 -12.72
C LEU A 53 -8.14 3.47 -13.64
N LEU A 54 -6.86 3.46 -13.25
CA LEU A 54 -5.77 4.21 -13.91
C LEU A 54 -5.72 3.92 -15.41
N PHE A 55 -5.72 2.64 -15.79
CA PHE A 55 -5.65 2.21 -17.20
C PHE A 55 -6.90 2.55 -18.01
N SER A 56 -8.05 2.78 -17.36
CA SER A 56 -9.31 3.00 -18.06
C SER A 56 -9.75 4.47 -18.11
N LYS A 57 -9.32 5.29 -17.14
CA LYS A 57 -9.87 6.64 -16.93
C LYS A 57 -8.91 7.78 -17.25
N LEU A 58 -7.60 7.51 -17.27
CA LEU A 58 -6.60 8.54 -17.52
C LEU A 58 -6.05 8.46 -18.94
N SER A 59 -5.78 9.62 -19.53
CA SER A 59 -4.95 9.70 -20.74
C SER A 59 -3.47 9.46 -20.40
N ARG A 60 -2.62 9.38 -21.43
CA ARG A 60 -1.15 9.31 -21.27
C ARG A 60 -0.59 10.46 -20.41
N GLU A 61 -1.11 11.67 -20.61
CA GLU A 61 -0.69 12.88 -19.90
C GLU A 61 -1.18 12.87 -18.45
N GLU A 62 -2.44 12.48 -18.24
CA GLU A 62 -3.01 12.39 -16.89
C GLU A 62 -2.35 11.28 -16.07
N ALA A 63 -2.02 10.14 -16.70
CA ALA A 63 -1.26 9.07 -16.06
C ALA A 63 0.13 9.54 -15.63
N ILE A 64 0.83 10.30 -16.47
CA ILE A 64 2.10 10.94 -16.10
C ILE A 64 1.91 11.88 -14.91
N GLN A 65 0.91 12.76 -14.94
CA GLN A 65 0.63 13.70 -13.87
C GLN A 65 0.42 12.98 -12.53
N TYR A 66 -0.39 11.92 -12.53
CA TYR A 66 -0.64 11.10 -11.36
C TYR A 66 0.65 10.42 -10.86
N LEU A 67 1.39 9.75 -11.75
CA LEU A 67 2.61 9.03 -11.38
C LEU A 67 3.73 9.95 -10.88
N ASP A 68 3.89 11.14 -11.48
CA ASP A 68 4.83 12.16 -11.00
C ASP A 68 4.48 12.59 -9.58
N ASP A 69 3.22 12.89 -9.32
CA ASP A 69 2.75 13.27 -7.99
C ASP A 69 3.05 12.17 -6.96
N ARG A 70 2.71 10.92 -7.27
CA ARG A 70 2.94 9.77 -6.39
C ARG A 70 4.43 9.53 -6.12
N ALA A 71 5.28 9.69 -7.14
CA ALA A 71 6.73 9.59 -6.99
C ALA A 71 7.27 10.66 -6.02
N THR A 72 6.81 11.92 -6.11
CA THR A 72 7.25 12.97 -5.17
C THR A 72 6.81 12.73 -3.72
N LYS A 73 5.76 11.94 -3.52
CA LYS A 73 5.24 11.54 -2.20
C LYS A 73 5.77 10.19 -1.72
N GLY A 74 6.78 9.64 -2.40
CA GLY A 74 7.50 8.45 -1.95
C GLY A 74 6.76 7.12 -2.12
N TYR A 75 5.60 7.12 -2.80
CA TYR A 75 4.91 5.90 -3.20
C TYR A 75 5.80 5.13 -4.17
N ASN A 76 5.96 3.84 -3.91
CA ASN A 76 6.77 2.94 -4.74
C ASN A 76 5.93 1.81 -5.35
N VAL A 77 4.63 1.79 -5.10
CA VAL A 77 3.70 0.86 -5.73
C VAL A 77 2.40 1.60 -6.07
N ILE A 78 1.77 1.27 -7.19
CA ILE A 78 0.40 1.67 -7.52
C ILE A 78 -0.40 0.41 -7.79
N GLN A 79 -1.46 0.18 -7.02
CA GLN A 79 -2.38 -0.92 -7.29
C GLN A 79 -3.41 -0.50 -8.34
N VAL A 80 -3.59 -1.31 -9.39
CA VAL A 80 -4.45 -0.99 -10.53
C VAL A 80 -5.22 -2.23 -10.97
N MET A 81 -6.50 -2.04 -11.35
CA MET A 81 -7.28 -3.09 -11.99
C MET A 81 -6.93 -3.17 -13.47
N VAL A 82 -6.35 -4.28 -13.91
CA VAL A 82 -6.11 -4.52 -15.35
C VAL A 82 -7.44 -4.60 -16.09
N MET A 83 -8.45 -5.26 -15.51
CA MET A 83 -9.81 -5.20 -16.01
C MET A 83 -10.80 -5.11 -14.84
N HIS A 84 -11.37 -3.91 -14.64
CA HIS A 84 -12.35 -3.70 -13.57
C HIS A 84 -13.74 -4.29 -13.88
N LYS A 85 -14.03 -4.53 -15.16
CA LYS A 85 -15.23 -5.17 -15.68
C LYS A 85 -14.95 -5.74 -17.09
N PRO A 86 -15.76 -6.65 -17.62
CA PRO A 86 -15.48 -7.30 -18.90
C PRO A 86 -15.69 -6.42 -20.14
N ASP A 87 -16.55 -5.40 -20.02
CA ASP A 87 -16.76 -4.38 -21.05
C ASP A 87 -15.96 -3.10 -20.72
N VAL A 88 -14.80 -3.24 -20.07
CA VAL A 88 -13.90 -2.11 -19.83
C VAL A 88 -13.51 -1.48 -21.16
N GLU A 89 -13.56 -0.16 -21.17
CA GLU A 89 -13.13 0.71 -22.26
C GLU A 89 -12.21 1.76 -21.64
N ASN A 90 -11.09 2.06 -22.29
CA ASN A 90 -10.18 3.13 -21.86
C ASN A 90 -10.70 4.51 -22.31
N VAL A 91 -9.98 5.58 -21.96
CA VAL A 91 -10.35 6.95 -22.35
C VAL A 91 -10.30 7.21 -23.86
N TYR A 92 -9.69 6.30 -24.62
CA TYR A 92 -9.54 6.37 -26.08
C TYR A 92 -10.63 5.58 -26.83
N GLY A 93 -11.50 4.85 -26.13
CA GLY A 93 -12.56 4.04 -26.73
C GLY A 93 -12.18 2.58 -26.97
N ASP A 94 -11.00 2.14 -26.52
CA ASP A 94 -10.50 0.78 -26.76
C ASP A 94 -10.94 -0.18 -25.66
N ARG A 95 -11.41 -1.35 -26.08
CA ARG A 95 -11.83 -2.43 -25.19
C ARG A 95 -10.73 -3.46 -25.03
N ALA A 96 -10.61 -4.04 -23.83
CA ALA A 96 -9.62 -5.07 -23.54
C ALA A 96 -9.93 -6.42 -24.20
N ILE A 97 -11.23 -6.77 -24.28
CA ILE A 97 -11.74 -8.07 -24.77
C ILE A 97 -13.02 -7.93 -25.59
N GLU A 98 -13.27 -8.90 -26.47
CA GLU A 98 -14.55 -9.07 -27.16
C GLU A 98 -15.59 -9.70 -26.22
N SER A 99 -16.55 -8.89 -25.76
CA SER A 99 -17.81 -9.30 -25.10
C SER A 99 -17.71 -10.46 -24.09
N ASN A 100 -17.34 -10.15 -22.84
CA ASN A 100 -17.39 -11.05 -21.67
C ASN A 100 -16.57 -12.35 -21.77
N SER A 101 -15.75 -12.55 -22.81
CA SER A 101 -14.88 -13.72 -22.95
C SER A 101 -13.42 -13.34 -22.75
N LEU A 102 -12.78 -13.93 -21.73
CA LEU A 102 -11.33 -13.75 -21.49
C LEU A 102 -10.47 -14.40 -22.58
N GLY A 103 -11.04 -15.34 -23.34
CA GLY A 103 -10.36 -16.00 -24.46
C GLY A 103 -10.23 -15.15 -25.72
N LYS A 104 -10.84 -13.96 -25.76
CA LYS A 104 -10.88 -13.10 -26.95
C LYS A 104 -10.35 -11.71 -26.66
N LEU A 105 -9.04 -11.62 -26.51
CA LEU A 105 -8.33 -10.35 -26.34
C LEU A 105 -8.38 -9.54 -27.63
N LEU A 106 -8.62 -8.23 -27.50
CA LEU A 106 -8.54 -7.29 -28.61
C LEU A 106 -7.14 -6.69 -28.60
N VAL A 107 -6.31 -7.13 -29.55
CA VAL A 107 -4.91 -6.69 -29.71
C VAL A 107 -4.68 -6.35 -31.17
N THR A 108 -4.01 -5.24 -31.44
CA THR A 108 -3.58 -4.81 -32.78
C THR A 108 -2.13 -5.23 -33.05
N ASP A 109 -1.69 -5.20 -34.32
CA ASP A 109 -0.34 -5.59 -34.69
C ASP A 109 0.70 -4.46 -34.48
N GLY A 110 0.25 -3.21 -34.37
CA GLY A 110 1.08 -2.02 -34.14
C GLY A 110 1.08 -1.58 -32.68
N GLU A 111 1.73 -0.44 -32.39
CA GLU A 111 1.71 0.20 -31.06
C GLU A 111 1.77 1.74 -31.15
N SER A 112 1.57 2.30 -32.36
CA SER A 112 1.74 3.73 -32.63
C SER A 112 0.56 4.53 -32.09
N PHE A 113 0.78 5.33 -31.06
CA PHE A 113 -0.24 6.23 -30.50
C PHE A 113 -0.79 7.28 -31.49
N GLU A 114 -0.05 7.57 -32.57
CA GLU A 114 -0.49 8.50 -33.62
C GLU A 114 -1.41 7.84 -34.67
N ASP A 115 -1.62 6.52 -34.58
CA ASP A 115 -2.50 5.75 -35.47
C ASP A 115 -3.53 4.95 -34.66
N ASP A 116 -4.77 5.42 -34.65
CA ASP A 116 -5.89 4.79 -33.94
C ASP A 116 -6.13 3.32 -34.36
N ALA A 117 -5.65 2.89 -35.53
CA ALA A 117 -5.75 1.50 -35.97
C ALA A 117 -4.65 0.59 -35.38
N GLU A 118 -3.58 1.18 -34.83
CA GLU A 118 -2.42 0.50 -34.26
C GLU A 118 -2.31 0.60 -32.74
N TYR A 119 -3.07 1.46 -32.07
CA TYR A 119 -2.97 1.64 -30.61
C TYR A 119 -4.21 1.13 -29.91
N ASP A 120 -4.04 0.07 -29.12
CA ASP A 120 -5.12 -0.59 -28.40
C ASP A 120 -5.09 -0.38 -26.88
N TYR A 121 -6.05 -1.00 -26.20
CA TYR A 121 -6.16 -0.99 -24.75
C TYR A 121 -4.87 -1.43 -24.04
N TRP A 122 -4.24 -2.50 -24.53
CA TRP A 122 -3.07 -3.12 -23.95
C TRP A 122 -1.79 -2.32 -24.21
N ASP A 123 -1.70 -1.61 -25.34
CA ASP A 123 -0.62 -0.64 -25.59
C ASP A 123 -0.68 0.50 -24.58
N HIS A 124 -1.88 0.97 -24.23
CA HIS A 124 -2.03 1.97 -23.19
C HIS A 124 -1.65 1.47 -21.80
N VAL A 125 -2.04 0.26 -21.42
CA VAL A 125 -1.57 -0.39 -20.18
C VAL A 125 -0.05 -0.47 -20.15
N GLU A 126 0.57 -0.91 -21.25
CA GLU A 126 2.01 -1.05 -21.38
C GLU A 126 2.73 0.29 -21.27
N TYR A 127 2.20 1.33 -21.91
CA TYR A 127 2.70 2.69 -21.78
C TYR A 127 2.72 3.15 -20.31
N VAL A 128 1.63 2.96 -19.57
CA VAL A 128 1.55 3.36 -18.17
C VAL A 128 2.53 2.55 -17.30
N VAL A 129 2.70 1.25 -17.55
CA VAL A 129 3.70 0.40 -16.88
C VAL A 129 5.11 0.96 -17.09
N GLN A 130 5.46 1.33 -18.32
CA GLN A 130 6.76 1.93 -18.67
C GLN A 130 6.94 3.31 -18.00
N GLU A 131 5.92 4.15 -17.96
CA GLU A 131 5.98 5.45 -17.29
C GLU A 131 6.15 5.32 -15.77
N ALA A 132 5.52 4.32 -15.15
CA ALA A 132 5.75 4.00 -13.74
C ALA A 132 7.18 3.50 -13.51
N GLN A 133 7.72 2.68 -14.43
CA GLN A 133 9.09 2.18 -14.35
C GLN A 133 10.12 3.32 -14.34
N LYS A 134 9.91 4.36 -15.15
CA LYS A 134 10.78 5.55 -15.19
C LYS A 134 10.86 6.30 -13.86
N ARG A 135 9.88 6.06 -12.97
CA ARG A 135 9.73 6.71 -11.66
C ARG A 135 10.02 5.77 -10.48
N GLU A 136 10.56 4.58 -10.74
CA GLU A 136 10.80 3.54 -9.73
C GLU A 136 9.53 3.07 -9.01
N ILE A 137 8.39 3.15 -9.69
CA ILE A 137 7.09 2.72 -9.20
C ILE A 137 6.76 1.34 -9.75
N PHE A 138 6.45 0.41 -8.86
CA PHE A 138 5.86 -0.89 -9.20
C PHE A 138 4.37 -0.76 -9.48
N ILE A 139 3.87 -1.57 -10.41
CA ILE A 139 2.44 -1.74 -10.66
C ILE A 139 1.99 -3.05 -10.02
N GLY A 140 1.12 -2.92 -9.01
CA GLY A 140 0.33 -4.02 -8.48
C GLY A 140 -0.81 -4.33 -9.45
N MET A 141 -0.59 -5.29 -10.35
CA MET A 141 -1.54 -5.63 -11.42
C MET A 141 -2.61 -6.60 -10.91
N VAL A 142 -3.80 -6.08 -10.59
CA VAL A 142 -4.96 -6.92 -10.29
C VAL A 142 -5.47 -7.51 -11.61
N CYS A 143 -5.26 -8.80 -11.81
CA CYS A 143 -5.43 -9.47 -13.12
C CYS A 143 -6.83 -9.28 -13.70
N ILE A 144 -7.86 -9.45 -12.87
CA ILE A 144 -9.27 -9.13 -13.13
C ILE A 144 -9.91 -8.69 -11.81
N TRP A 145 -10.95 -7.87 -11.82
CA TRP A 145 -11.68 -7.54 -10.60
C TRP A 145 -12.78 -8.55 -10.30
N GLY A 146 -12.49 -9.51 -9.44
CA GLY A 146 -13.37 -10.65 -9.18
C GLY A 146 -14.81 -10.28 -8.83
N SER A 147 -15.05 -9.19 -8.08
CA SER A 147 -16.41 -8.69 -7.80
C SER A 147 -17.25 -8.48 -9.06
N SER A 148 -16.67 -7.98 -10.15
CA SER A 148 -17.35 -7.74 -11.42
C SER A 148 -17.53 -8.99 -12.29
N PHE A 149 -16.78 -10.05 -12.01
CA PHE A 149 -16.80 -11.31 -12.77
C PHE A 149 -17.54 -12.46 -12.06
N LYS A 150 -18.04 -12.25 -10.83
CA LYS A 150 -18.79 -13.25 -10.05
C LYS A 150 -19.91 -13.92 -10.86
N GLY A 151 -20.69 -13.13 -11.61
CA GLY A 151 -21.83 -13.60 -12.41
C GLY A 151 -21.51 -14.09 -13.83
N ILE A 152 -20.23 -14.13 -14.21
CA ILE A 152 -19.81 -14.37 -15.60
C ILE A 152 -19.14 -15.74 -15.70
N GLU A 153 -19.44 -16.49 -16.75
CA GLU A 153 -18.76 -17.76 -17.00
C GLU A 153 -17.29 -17.51 -17.33
N LEU A 154 -16.40 -18.21 -16.63
CA LEU A 154 -14.96 -18.10 -16.79
C LEU A 154 -14.37 -19.49 -17.07
N PRO A 155 -14.44 -19.97 -18.33
CA PRO A 155 -13.84 -21.25 -18.69
C PRO A 155 -12.34 -21.26 -18.35
N LEU A 156 -11.87 -22.29 -17.66
CA LEU A 156 -10.49 -22.31 -17.12
C LEU A 156 -9.42 -22.22 -18.21
N ASN A 157 -9.69 -22.72 -19.42
CA ASN A 157 -8.79 -22.59 -20.55
C ASN A 157 -8.66 -21.12 -21.03
N GLU A 158 -9.73 -20.33 -20.92
CA GLU A 158 -9.70 -18.89 -21.23
C GLU A 158 -8.97 -18.12 -20.14
N VAL A 159 -9.22 -18.45 -18.86
CA VAL A 159 -8.49 -17.88 -17.72
C VAL A 159 -6.98 -18.14 -17.86
N GLU A 160 -6.58 -19.39 -18.15
CA GLU A 160 -5.18 -19.74 -18.37
C GLU A 160 -4.60 -18.95 -19.57
N SER A 161 -5.31 -18.90 -20.70
CA SER A 161 -4.85 -18.20 -21.90
C SER A 161 -4.66 -16.71 -21.64
N TYR A 162 -5.59 -16.08 -20.93
CA TYR A 162 -5.51 -14.70 -20.50
C TYR A 162 -4.31 -14.45 -19.58
N THR A 163 -4.10 -15.29 -18.56
CA THR A 163 -2.96 -15.15 -17.65
C THR A 163 -1.62 -15.36 -18.38
N ARG A 164 -1.56 -16.27 -19.37
CA ARG A 164 -0.39 -16.43 -20.25
C ARG A 164 -0.13 -15.18 -21.07
N PHE A 165 -1.17 -14.55 -21.60
CA PHE A 165 -1.04 -13.28 -22.30
C PHE A 165 -0.46 -12.18 -21.39
N LEU A 166 -1.00 -12.01 -20.18
CA LEU A 166 -0.50 -11.01 -19.22
C LEU A 166 0.99 -11.20 -18.93
N THR A 167 1.40 -12.42 -18.59
CA THR A 167 2.81 -12.72 -18.29
C THR A 167 3.72 -12.61 -19.52
N SER A 168 3.25 -12.99 -20.70
CA SER A 168 4.01 -12.83 -21.95
C SER A 168 4.21 -11.36 -22.31
N ARG A 169 3.20 -10.51 -22.08
CA ARG A 169 3.27 -9.08 -22.45
C ARG A 169 3.98 -8.25 -21.39
N PHE A 170 3.56 -8.39 -20.13
CA PHE A 170 4.02 -7.52 -19.05
C PHE A 170 5.11 -8.13 -18.16
N GLY A 171 5.29 -9.46 -18.16
CA GLY A 171 6.31 -10.14 -17.34
C GLY A 171 7.76 -9.81 -17.71
N LYS A 172 7.99 -9.09 -18.82
CA LYS A 172 9.31 -8.54 -19.19
C LYS A 172 9.68 -7.26 -18.40
N TYR A 173 8.71 -6.60 -17.77
CA TYR A 173 8.92 -5.36 -17.02
C TYR A 173 9.25 -5.66 -15.56
N PRO A 174 10.37 -5.18 -15.01
CA PRO A 174 10.82 -5.51 -13.65
C PRO A 174 9.94 -4.91 -12.54
N ASN A 175 9.07 -3.96 -12.87
CA ASN A 175 8.25 -3.21 -11.93
C ASN A 175 6.83 -3.78 -11.82
N ILE A 176 6.65 -5.09 -11.95
CA ILE A 176 5.35 -5.75 -11.80
C ILE A 176 5.27 -6.51 -10.48
N VAL A 177 4.11 -6.44 -9.83
CA VAL A 177 3.69 -7.37 -8.80
C VAL A 177 2.31 -7.88 -9.19
N TRP A 178 2.13 -9.20 -9.20
CA TRP A 178 0.86 -9.79 -9.61
C TRP A 178 -0.12 -9.87 -8.45
N LEU A 179 -1.29 -9.26 -8.61
CA LEU A 179 -2.39 -9.36 -7.66
C LEU A 179 -3.48 -10.23 -8.29
N ASN A 180 -3.74 -11.39 -7.68
CA ASN A 180 -4.88 -12.23 -8.01
C ASN A 180 -6.13 -11.76 -7.23
N GLY A 181 -7.32 -12.30 -7.52
CA GLY A 181 -8.55 -11.98 -6.80
C GLY A 181 -9.21 -10.68 -7.26
N GLY A 182 -9.26 -9.67 -6.39
CA GLY A 182 -9.91 -8.38 -6.63
C GLY A 182 -11.31 -8.32 -6.02
N ASP A 183 -11.38 -7.78 -4.80
CA ASP A 183 -12.59 -7.68 -3.97
C ASP A 183 -13.52 -8.92 -4.04
N VAL A 184 -12.93 -10.10 -3.83
CA VAL A 184 -13.67 -11.36 -3.87
C VAL A 184 -13.08 -12.34 -2.88
N ARG A 185 -13.96 -13.07 -2.20
CA ARG A 185 -13.55 -14.15 -1.30
C ARG A 185 -12.92 -15.27 -2.11
N GLY A 186 -11.85 -15.87 -1.59
CA GLY A 186 -11.12 -16.94 -2.28
C GLY A 186 -11.93 -18.21 -2.50
N ASP A 187 -12.99 -18.42 -1.72
CA ASP A 187 -13.92 -19.55 -1.85
C ASP A 187 -15.01 -19.35 -2.91
N ILE A 188 -15.08 -18.20 -3.56
CA ILE A 188 -16.00 -17.94 -4.68
C ILE A 188 -15.26 -18.20 -5.98
N LYS A 189 -15.56 -19.31 -6.66
CA LYS A 189 -14.84 -19.82 -7.86
C LYS A 189 -13.34 -20.06 -7.60
N PRO A 190 -12.97 -20.82 -6.55
CA PRO A 190 -11.57 -21.07 -6.20
C PRO A 190 -10.74 -21.63 -7.36
N GLU A 191 -11.35 -22.39 -8.25
CA GLU A 191 -10.72 -22.95 -9.46
C GLU A 191 -10.20 -21.87 -10.42
N VAL A 192 -10.87 -20.72 -10.52
CA VAL A 192 -10.42 -19.58 -11.34
C VAL A 192 -9.17 -18.97 -10.73
N TRP A 193 -9.21 -18.68 -9.42
CA TRP A 193 -8.10 -18.05 -8.70
C TRP A 193 -6.87 -18.97 -8.65
N GLN A 194 -7.06 -20.26 -8.41
CA GLN A 194 -5.98 -21.25 -8.52
C GLN A 194 -5.40 -21.31 -9.93
N THR A 195 -6.24 -21.28 -10.97
CA THR A 195 -5.77 -21.26 -12.37
C THR A 195 -4.90 -20.04 -12.66
N ILE A 196 -5.32 -18.85 -12.22
CA ILE A 196 -4.50 -17.62 -12.34
C ILE A 196 -3.19 -17.79 -11.57
N GLY A 197 -3.24 -18.14 -10.28
CA GLY A 197 -2.06 -18.26 -9.43
C GLY A 197 -1.02 -19.26 -9.95
N TYR A 198 -1.45 -20.47 -10.31
CA TYR A 198 -0.55 -21.47 -10.89
C TYR A 198 -0.03 -21.09 -12.27
N THR A 199 -0.84 -20.43 -13.09
CA THR A 199 -0.40 -19.99 -14.43
C THR A 199 0.64 -18.89 -14.30
N LEU A 200 0.37 -17.85 -13.50
CA LEU A 200 1.32 -16.79 -13.17
C LEU A 200 2.65 -17.38 -12.70
N ARG A 201 2.62 -18.24 -11.67
CA ARG A 201 3.84 -18.85 -11.14
C ARG A 201 4.56 -19.72 -12.17
N LYS A 202 3.85 -20.35 -13.11
CA LYS A 202 4.44 -21.20 -14.15
C LYS A 202 5.12 -20.38 -15.24
N THR A 203 4.54 -19.26 -15.64
CA THR A 203 5.02 -18.44 -16.77
C THR A 203 5.87 -17.24 -16.35
N ASP A 204 5.85 -16.86 -15.08
CA ASP A 204 6.66 -15.79 -14.51
C ASP A 204 7.32 -16.27 -13.20
N LYS A 205 8.66 -16.24 -13.19
CA LYS A 205 9.50 -16.65 -12.05
C LYS A 205 10.16 -15.46 -11.34
N ASP A 206 9.94 -14.26 -11.86
CA ASP A 206 10.67 -13.07 -11.47
C ASP A 206 9.84 -12.11 -10.62
N HIS A 207 8.52 -12.13 -10.75
CA HIS A 207 7.64 -11.27 -9.97
C HIS A 207 7.01 -11.98 -8.77
N LEU A 208 6.75 -11.17 -7.73
CA LEU A 208 5.97 -11.60 -6.58
C LEU A 208 4.49 -11.71 -6.96
N ILE A 209 3.79 -12.64 -6.32
CA ILE A 209 2.36 -12.91 -6.51
C ILE A 209 1.66 -12.87 -5.16
N THR A 210 0.53 -12.18 -5.10
CA THR A 210 -0.37 -12.13 -3.93
C THR A 210 -1.83 -12.28 -4.36
N TYR A 211 -2.77 -12.16 -3.41
CA TYR A 211 -4.21 -12.23 -3.64
C TYR A 211 -4.91 -11.10 -2.92
N HIS A 212 -5.60 -10.24 -3.65
CA HIS A 212 -6.41 -9.16 -3.09
C HIS A 212 -7.80 -9.71 -2.69
N PRO A 213 -8.14 -9.78 -1.39
CA PRO A 213 -9.36 -10.42 -0.93
C PRO A 213 -10.58 -9.47 -0.91
N PHE A 214 -11.72 -9.97 -0.43
CA PHE A 214 -12.93 -9.18 -0.20
C PHE A 214 -12.83 -8.37 1.10
N GLY A 215 -13.62 -7.31 1.22
CA GLY A 215 -13.75 -6.53 2.44
C GLY A 215 -13.91 -7.39 3.69
N ARG A 216 -13.13 -7.06 4.73
CA ARG A 216 -13.12 -7.72 6.05
C ARG A 216 -12.56 -9.15 6.04
N THR A 217 -11.86 -9.54 4.99
CA THR A 217 -11.21 -10.86 4.85
C THR A 217 -9.74 -10.72 4.48
N ALA A 218 -9.01 -11.83 4.51
CA ALA A 218 -7.59 -11.89 4.19
C ALA A 218 -7.27 -13.03 3.23
N SER A 219 -6.23 -12.90 2.41
CA SER A 219 -5.78 -13.97 1.51
C SER A 219 -5.43 -15.26 2.25
N PHE A 220 -4.94 -15.14 3.49
CA PHE A 220 -4.60 -16.28 4.32
C PHE A 220 -5.79 -17.15 4.71
N ASP A 221 -7.03 -16.66 4.53
CA ASP A 221 -8.26 -17.44 4.76
C ASP A 221 -8.37 -18.63 3.79
N TRP A 222 -7.70 -18.56 2.62
CA TRP A 222 -7.85 -19.56 1.55
C TRP A 222 -6.53 -20.02 0.93
N PHE A 223 -5.54 -19.12 0.82
CA PHE A 223 -4.38 -19.35 -0.04
C PHE A 223 -3.04 -19.30 0.71
N HIS A 224 -3.05 -19.26 2.05
CA HIS A 224 -1.83 -19.15 2.85
C HIS A 224 -0.79 -20.23 2.50
N ASP A 225 -1.24 -21.47 2.27
CA ASP A 225 -0.36 -22.60 1.95
C ASP A 225 -0.10 -22.79 0.45
N GLU A 226 -0.70 -21.95 -0.41
CA GLU A 226 -0.50 -22.05 -1.85
C GLU A 226 0.93 -21.64 -2.22
N ALA A 227 1.58 -22.48 -3.04
CA ALA A 227 2.97 -22.29 -3.46
C ALA A 227 3.17 -21.11 -4.41
N TRP A 228 2.10 -20.62 -5.04
CA TRP A 228 2.16 -19.43 -5.89
C TRP A 228 2.11 -18.14 -5.08
N LEU A 229 1.53 -18.12 -3.87
CA LEU A 229 1.35 -16.92 -3.05
C LEU A 229 2.64 -16.59 -2.27
N ASP A 230 3.27 -15.44 -2.53
CA ASP A 230 4.51 -15.05 -1.85
C ASP A 230 4.26 -14.32 -0.52
N PHE A 231 3.21 -13.49 -0.48
CA PHE A 231 2.84 -12.69 0.69
C PHE A 231 1.34 -12.50 0.75
N ASP A 232 0.82 -12.25 1.95
CA ASP A 232 -0.59 -12.08 2.23
C ASP A 232 -1.05 -10.62 2.15
N MET A 233 -2.29 -10.42 1.76
CA MET A 233 -3.00 -9.15 1.77
C MET A 233 -4.32 -9.30 2.52
N PHE A 234 -4.77 -8.23 3.17
CA PHE A 234 -6.13 -8.13 3.71
C PHE A 234 -6.77 -6.82 3.30
N GLN A 235 -8.10 -6.77 3.35
CA GLN A 235 -8.88 -5.57 3.13
C GLN A 235 -9.57 -5.19 4.44
N SER A 236 -9.07 -4.14 5.11
CA SER A 236 -9.69 -3.66 6.36
C SER A 236 -10.79 -2.62 6.13
N GLY A 237 -10.88 -2.00 4.96
CA GLY A 237 -11.93 -1.02 4.65
C GLY A 237 -13.34 -1.60 4.56
N HIS A 238 -14.40 -0.78 4.48
CA HIS A 238 -14.46 0.66 4.77
C HIS A 238 -15.50 0.98 5.87
N ARG A 239 -15.86 -0.03 6.67
CA ARG A 239 -16.87 0.02 7.73
C ARG A 239 -16.28 0.51 9.04
N ASP A 240 -17.03 1.33 9.77
CA ASP A 240 -16.66 1.73 11.13
C ASP A 240 -17.02 0.65 12.18
N TYR A 241 -16.67 0.86 13.45
CA TYR A 241 -16.97 -0.10 14.53
C TYR A 241 -18.45 -0.48 14.66
N ARG A 242 -19.39 0.39 14.28
CA ARG A 242 -20.85 0.14 14.41
C ARG A 242 -21.36 -0.69 13.24
N GLN A 243 -20.69 -0.61 12.10
CA GLN A 243 -21.07 -1.24 10.85
C GLN A 243 -20.46 -2.64 10.68
N ASP A 244 -19.54 -3.06 11.55
CA ASP A 244 -18.88 -4.37 11.50
C ASP A 244 -19.10 -5.21 12.78
N PRO A 245 -20.34 -5.62 13.09
CA PRO A 245 -20.58 -6.55 14.21
C PRO A 245 -20.06 -7.95 13.87
N ALA A 246 -19.41 -8.61 14.83
CA ALA A 246 -18.94 -9.99 14.68
C ALA A 246 -20.12 -10.93 14.38
N ASN A 247 -19.99 -11.73 13.32
CA ASN A 247 -20.97 -12.73 12.89
C ASN A 247 -20.27 -13.81 12.02
N GLU A 248 -21.02 -14.73 11.42
CA GLU A 248 -20.46 -15.83 10.60
C GLU A 248 -19.67 -15.33 9.38
N GLU A 249 -19.97 -14.13 8.87
CA GLU A 249 -19.34 -13.53 7.70
C GLU A 249 -18.34 -12.42 8.04
N SER A 250 -18.25 -11.99 9.30
CA SER A 250 -17.33 -10.94 9.74
C SER A 250 -16.66 -11.25 11.07
N ARG A 251 -15.35 -11.03 11.10
CA ARG A 251 -14.51 -11.07 12.32
C ARG A 251 -14.92 -10.04 13.37
N GLY A 252 -15.65 -8.99 12.98
CA GLY A 252 -16.05 -7.90 13.86
C GLY A 252 -14.86 -7.10 14.41
N TYR A 253 -13.79 -6.98 13.63
CA TYR A 253 -12.62 -6.20 14.00
C TYR A 253 -12.89 -4.69 13.95
N GLY A 254 -13.98 -4.23 13.30
CA GLY A 254 -14.23 -2.80 13.13
C GLY A 254 -13.01 -2.10 12.55
N GLU A 255 -12.51 -1.07 13.21
CA GLU A 255 -11.37 -0.30 12.70
C GLU A 255 -10.01 -0.82 13.18
N ASP A 256 -9.98 -1.91 13.96
CA ASP A 256 -8.79 -2.54 14.51
C ASP A 256 -8.03 -3.36 13.43
N ASN A 257 -7.54 -2.70 12.39
CA ASN A 257 -6.87 -3.39 11.26
C ASN A 257 -5.59 -4.14 11.67
N TYR A 258 -4.95 -3.74 12.79
CA TYR A 258 -3.82 -4.46 13.38
C TYR A 258 -4.14 -5.93 13.70
N ARG A 259 -5.41 -6.26 13.98
CA ARG A 259 -5.82 -7.64 14.31
C ARG A 259 -5.64 -8.62 13.14
N PHE A 260 -5.78 -8.15 11.90
CA PHE A 260 -5.47 -8.99 10.73
C PHE A 260 -3.99 -9.35 10.67
N VAL A 261 -3.11 -8.40 11.04
CA VAL A 261 -1.67 -8.63 11.11
C VAL A 261 -1.36 -9.59 12.26
N GLU A 262 -1.92 -9.36 13.45
CA GLU A 262 -1.75 -10.26 14.59
C GLU A 262 -2.16 -11.71 14.24
N GLU A 263 -3.31 -11.90 13.60
CA GLU A 263 -3.79 -13.20 13.13
C GLU A 263 -2.78 -13.85 12.16
N ALA A 264 -2.35 -13.11 11.12
CA ALA A 264 -1.38 -13.60 10.15
C ALA A 264 -0.05 -14.05 10.79
N LEU A 265 0.40 -13.36 11.84
CA LEU A 265 1.64 -13.69 12.54
C LEU A 265 1.54 -14.96 13.40
N THR A 266 0.32 -15.44 13.69
CA THR A 266 0.10 -16.71 14.41
C THR A 266 0.06 -17.93 13.49
N LEU A 267 0.02 -17.72 12.17
CA LEU A 267 -0.03 -18.81 11.19
C LEU A 267 1.28 -19.60 11.16
N ASN A 268 1.18 -20.87 10.75
CA ASN A 268 2.35 -21.70 10.49
C ASN A 268 3.07 -21.21 9.24
N ASN A 269 4.40 -21.07 9.28
CA ASN A 269 5.20 -20.55 8.18
C ASN A 269 4.76 -19.14 7.71
N PRO A 270 4.72 -18.16 8.63
CA PRO A 270 4.21 -16.83 8.33
C PRO A 270 4.86 -16.26 7.08
N LYS A 271 4.05 -15.53 6.32
CA LYS A 271 4.45 -14.76 5.15
C LYS A 271 4.41 -13.27 5.50
N PRO A 272 5.07 -12.38 4.74
CA PRO A 272 4.83 -10.96 4.86
C PRO A 272 3.33 -10.70 4.66
N VAL A 273 2.76 -9.75 5.40
CA VAL A 273 1.35 -9.38 5.31
C VAL A 273 1.23 -7.86 5.24
N LEU A 274 0.24 -7.34 4.52
CA LEU A 274 -0.04 -5.91 4.47
C LEU A 274 -1.54 -5.62 4.29
N ASP A 275 -1.94 -4.42 4.74
CA ASP A 275 -3.27 -3.88 4.49
C ASP A 275 -3.30 -3.31 3.06
N ALA A 276 -4.02 -4.00 2.17
CA ALA A 276 -4.03 -3.69 0.74
C ALA A 276 -5.14 -2.70 0.36
N GLU A 277 -6.18 -2.60 1.17
CA GLU A 277 -7.31 -1.69 0.97
C GLU A 277 -7.95 -1.36 2.34
N PRO A 278 -7.38 -0.38 3.06
CA PRO A 278 -7.99 0.18 4.26
C PRO A 278 -9.15 1.10 3.89
N SER A 279 -9.80 1.69 4.89
CA SER A 279 -10.72 2.81 4.66
C SER A 279 -10.05 3.92 3.81
N TYR A 280 -10.74 4.51 2.83
CA TYR A 280 -10.14 5.50 1.92
C TYR A 280 -10.39 6.92 2.38
N GLU A 281 -9.41 7.81 2.21
CA GLU A 281 -9.62 9.22 2.53
C GLU A 281 -10.72 9.80 1.66
N GLY A 282 -11.65 10.53 2.28
CA GLY A 282 -12.80 11.10 1.59
C GLY A 282 -13.84 10.06 1.11
N ILE A 283 -13.84 8.83 1.64
CA ILE A 283 -14.95 7.87 1.42
C ILE A 283 -15.91 7.86 2.62
N PRO A 284 -17.24 7.74 2.42
CA PRO A 284 -18.18 7.60 3.53
C PRO A 284 -17.94 6.33 4.34
N HIS A 285 -18.19 6.38 5.65
CA HIS A 285 -18.18 5.20 6.51
C HIS A 285 -19.21 4.18 5.99
N GLY A 286 -18.74 3.00 5.59
CA GLY A 286 -19.58 1.93 5.06
C GLY A 286 -19.99 2.11 3.60
N LEU A 287 -19.34 3.01 2.85
CA LEU A 287 -19.42 3.21 1.39
C LEU A 287 -20.74 3.82 0.87
N HIS A 288 -21.86 3.16 1.11
CA HIS A 288 -23.06 3.31 0.28
C HIS A 288 -23.96 4.49 0.65
N ASP A 289 -23.80 5.04 1.86
CA ASP A 289 -24.57 6.18 2.35
C ASP A 289 -23.69 7.43 2.43
N GLY A 290 -23.79 8.28 1.41
CA GLY A 290 -23.05 9.54 1.31
C GLY A 290 -23.38 10.59 2.38
N THR A 291 -24.36 10.32 3.27
CA THR A 291 -24.67 11.16 4.43
C THR A 291 -23.89 10.77 5.69
N GLN A 292 -23.19 9.63 5.67
CA GLN A 292 -22.31 9.21 6.76
C GLN A 292 -21.08 10.13 6.88
N PRO A 293 -20.40 10.14 8.05
CA PRO A 293 -19.08 10.72 8.16
C PRO A 293 -18.11 10.14 7.12
N TYR A 294 -17.10 10.93 6.77
CA TYR A 294 -16.08 10.56 5.79
C TYR A 294 -14.77 10.27 6.52
N TRP A 295 -14.07 9.23 6.08
CA TRP A 295 -12.74 8.91 6.59
C TRP A 295 -11.74 10.02 6.22
N THR A 296 -10.86 10.36 7.15
CA THR A 296 -9.95 11.51 7.05
C THR A 296 -8.47 11.09 7.00
N ALA A 297 -7.57 12.02 6.68
CA ALA A 297 -6.13 11.80 6.78
C ALA A 297 -5.68 11.22 8.13
N ALA A 298 -6.31 11.65 9.24
CA ALA A 298 -6.00 11.14 10.57
C ALA A 298 -6.35 9.65 10.73
N ASP A 299 -7.48 9.23 10.15
CA ASP A 299 -7.87 7.82 10.12
C ASP A 299 -6.86 6.99 9.33
N LEU A 300 -6.45 7.47 8.16
CA LEU A 300 -5.48 6.77 7.32
C LEU A 300 -4.12 6.61 8.03
N ARG A 301 -3.66 7.63 8.76
CA ARG A 301 -2.47 7.50 9.61
C ARG A 301 -2.68 6.42 10.69
N ARG A 302 -3.84 6.37 11.35
CA ARG A 302 -4.15 5.31 12.33
C ARG A 302 -4.05 3.92 11.71
N TYR A 303 -4.75 3.67 10.60
CA TYR A 303 -4.70 2.38 9.90
C TYR A 303 -3.24 2.00 9.53
N ALA A 304 -2.47 2.96 9.03
CA ALA A 304 -1.08 2.74 8.62
C ALA A 304 -0.17 2.38 9.80
N TRP A 305 -0.15 3.19 10.86
CA TRP A 305 0.69 2.95 12.04
C TRP A 305 0.29 1.69 12.81
N TRP A 306 -1.00 1.42 12.94
CA TRP A 306 -1.50 0.21 13.60
C TRP A 306 -1.05 -1.05 12.86
N SER A 307 -1.23 -1.10 11.53
CA SER A 307 -0.80 -2.25 10.74
C SER A 307 0.73 -2.47 10.78
N ILE A 308 1.52 -1.41 10.59
CA ILE A 308 2.98 -1.53 10.56
C ILE A 308 3.57 -1.92 11.90
N LEU A 309 3.13 -1.32 13.00
CA LEU A 309 3.65 -1.64 14.33
C LEU A 309 3.14 -2.99 14.86
N ALA A 310 2.04 -3.51 14.33
CA ALA A 310 1.62 -4.89 14.54
C ALA A 310 2.47 -5.92 13.78
N GLY A 311 3.40 -5.48 12.93
CA GLY A 311 4.31 -6.33 12.18
C GLY A 311 4.02 -6.43 10.69
N GLY A 312 3.18 -5.54 10.15
CA GLY A 312 2.93 -5.42 8.72
C GLY A 312 4.20 -5.10 7.93
N SER A 313 4.25 -5.61 6.70
CA SER A 313 5.37 -5.47 5.76
C SER A 313 5.27 -4.22 4.87
N GLY A 314 4.12 -3.55 4.90
CA GLY A 314 3.84 -2.32 4.18
C GLY A 314 2.38 -1.89 4.34
N PHE A 315 1.99 -0.87 3.59
CA PHE A 315 0.66 -0.28 3.65
C PHE A 315 0.24 0.28 2.30
N THR A 316 -1.06 0.19 2.00
CA THR A 316 -1.66 0.82 0.82
C THR A 316 -2.61 1.91 1.26
N TYR A 317 -2.33 3.13 0.84
CA TYR A 317 -3.25 4.25 0.96
C TYR A 317 -4.23 4.26 -0.21
N GLY A 318 -5.41 4.81 0.01
CA GLY A 318 -6.29 5.16 -1.09
C GLY A 318 -7.18 6.35 -0.73
N HIS A 319 -7.61 7.04 -1.77
CA HIS A 319 -8.52 8.18 -1.70
C HIS A 319 -9.73 7.93 -2.59
N ASN A 320 -10.93 8.23 -2.10
CA ASN A 320 -12.19 7.96 -2.80
C ASN A 320 -12.21 8.52 -4.23
N ALA A 321 -11.78 9.78 -4.41
CA ALA A 321 -11.73 10.40 -5.71
C ALA A 321 -10.61 9.86 -6.63
N ILE A 322 -9.46 9.44 -6.07
CA ILE A 322 -8.31 8.97 -6.85
C ILE A 322 -8.56 7.57 -7.39
N MET A 323 -9.03 6.64 -6.57
CA MET A 323 -9.18 5.24 -6.99
C MET A 323 -10.07 5.09 -8.22
N GLN A 324 -11.08 5.96 -8.35
CA GLN A 324 -11.99 6.00 -9.49
C GLN A 324 -11.69 7.11 -10.51
N PHE A 325 -10.65 7.93 -10.27
CA PHE A 325 -10.28 9.11 -11.05
C PHE A 325 -11.46 10.05 -11.38
N TYR A 326 -12.24 10.40 -10.36
CA TYR A 326 -13.43 11.24 -10.49
C TYR A 326 -13.12 12.64 -11.06
N LYS A 327 -13.79 13.03 -12.15
CA LYS A 327 -13.55 14.32 -12.85
C LYS A 327 -14.65 15.36 -12.61
N ASN A 328 -15.79 14.98 -12.01
CA ASN A 328 -16.94 15.86 -11.76
C ASN A 328 -17.53 16.44 -13.07
N GLU A 329 -17.59 15.62 -14.10
CA GLU A 329 -18.12 15.99 -15.41
C GLU A 329 -19.59 15.59 -15.56
N LEU A 330 -20.35 16.35 -16.36
CA LEU A 330 -21.76 16.08 -16.58
C LEU A 330 -21.97 14.71 -17.23
N GLY A 331 -22.72 13.83 -16.56
CA GLY A 331 -23.00 12.48 -17.06
C GLY A 331 -21.97 11.42 -16.65
N GLU A 332 -20.89 11.81 -15.94
CA GLU A 332 -19.98 10.85 -15.33
C GLU A 332 -20.64 10.18 -14.12
N GLY A 333 -20.57 8.85 -14.06
CA GLY A 333 -20.96 8.09 -12.87
C GLY A 333 -19.87 8.19 -11.79
N ALA A 334 -20.30 8.39 -10.54
CA ALA A 334 -19.41 8.38 -9.38
C ALA A 334 -19.84 7.29 -8.39
N SER A 335 -18.86 6.61 -7.80
CA SER A 335 -19.07 5.66 -6.72
C SER A 335 -18.80 6.32 -5.38
N TYR A 336 -19.70 6.09 -4.40
CA TYR A 336 -19.48 6.44 -3.00
C TYR A 336 -19.29 7.94 -2.72
N SER A 337 -20.02 8.79 -3.43
CA SER A 337 -20.16 10.23 -3.13
C SER A 337 -18.83 11.00 -2.95
N PRO A 338 -17.91 10.99 -3.93
CA PRO A 338 -16.67 11.75 -3.84
C PRO A 338 -16.96 13.25 -3.70
N LEU A 339 -16.21 13.91 -2.81
CA LEU A 339 -16.42 15.32 -2.47
C LEU A 339 -15.61 16.29 -3.35
N ILE A 340 -14.52 15.80 -3.93
CA ILE A 340 -13.55 16.56 -4.72
C ILE A 340 -13.11 15.72 -5.93
N THR A 341 -12.55 16.35 -6.94
CA THR A 341 -11.97 15.66 -8.11
C THR A 341 -10.68 14.93 -7.76
N TRP A 342 -10.26 14.00 -8.61
CA TRP A 342 -8.98 13.30 -8.42
C TRP A 342 -7.77 14.24 -8.48
N LYS A 343 -7.83 15.32 -9.27
CA LYS A 343 -6.76 16.31 -9.38
C LYS A 343 -6.63 17.13 -8.10
N GLU A 344 -7.74 17.53 -7.49
CA GLU A 344 -7.74 18.17 -6.17
C GLU A 344 -7.27 17.19 -5.09
N ALA A 345 -7.69 15.93 -5.16
CA ALA A 345 -7.30 14.89 -4.23
C ALA A 345 -5.81 14.51 -4.31
N LEU A 346 -5.09 14.92 -5.37
CA LEU A 346 -3.63 14.78 -5.38
C LEU A 346 -3.04 15.44 -4.15
N ASP A 347 -3.52 16.64 -3.78
CA ASP A 347 -3.06 17.43 -2.64
C ASP A 347 -3.71 17.06 -1.30
N ALA A 348 -4.42 15.93 -1.22
CA ALA A 348 -5.01 15.46 0.04
C ALA A 348 -3.93 15.23 1.11
N ASP A 349 -4.24 15.61 2.35
CA ASP A 349 -3.30 15.55 3.47
C ASP A 349 -2.77 14.13 3.69
N GLY A 350 -3.65 13.12 3.70
CA GLY A 350 -3.26 11.73 3.90
C GLY A 350 -2.31 11.24 2.81
N ALA A 351 -2.55 11.64 1.55
CA ALA A 351 -1.70 11.27 0.42
C ALA A 351 -0.24 11.75 0.62
N GLY A 352 -0.05 12.96 1.15
CA GLY A 352 1.29 13.50 1.44
C GLY A 352 1.93 12.95 2.72
N GLN A 353 1.14 12.48 3.69
CA GLN A 353 1.65 12.11 5.01
C GLN A 353 2.18 10.67 5.11
N MET A 354 1.72 9.76 4.24
CA MET A 354 2.15 8.35 4.31
C MET A 354 3.66 8.15 4.15
N GLN A 355 4.33 9.05 3.42
CA GLN A 355 5.78 9.04 3.24
C GLN A 355 6.54 9.06 4.58
N HIS A 356 5.98 9.72 5.59
CA HIS A 356 6.61 9.87 6.89
C HIS A 356 6.68 8.53 7.65
N LEU A 357 5.70 7.65 7.46
CA LEU A 357 5.74 6.30 8.03
C LEU A 357 6.87 5.48 7.38
N LYS A 358 6.92 5.46 6.05
CA LYS A 358 7.98 4.79 5.28
C LYS A 358 9.37 5.29 5.69
N ALA A 359 9.56 6.62 5.69
CA ALA A 359 10.84 7.24 6.03
C ALA A 359 11.33 6.89 7.44
N LEU A 360 10.44 6.88 8.45
CA LEU A 360 10.85 6.51 9.81
C LEU A 360 11.26 5.03 9.91
N MET A 361 10.51 4.14 9.25
CA MET A 361 10.76 2.70 9.30
C MET A 361 12.03 2.32 8.52
N GLU A 362 12.23 2.86 7.33
CA GLU A 362 13.43 2.58 6.51
C GLU A 362 14.71 3.22 7.06
N ALA A 363 14.59 4.24 7.92
CA ALA A 363 15.74 4.85 8.60
C ALA A 363 16.24 4.04 9.82
N ASP A 364 15.59 2.93 10.19
CA ASP A 364 16.11 2.00 11.20
C ASP A 364 17.05 0.99 10.53
N ASP A 365 18.34 1.03 10.88
CA ASP A 365 19.39 0.13 10.38
C ASP A 365 19.11 -1.35 10.70
N ASP A 366 18.21 -1.63 11.66
CA ASP A 366 17.80 -2.97 12.08
C ASP A 366 16.35 -3.30 11.70
N TYR A 367 15.90 -2.77 10.56
CA TYR A 367 14.56 -2.95 9.98
C TYR A 367 14.00 -4.38 10.12
N TYR A 368 14.81 -5.40 9.81
CA TYR A 368 14.38 -6.79 9.77
C TYR A 368 14.17 -7.43 11.14
N SER A 369 14.63 -6.83 12.24
CA SER A 369 14.35 -7.34 13.59
C SER A 369 13.02 -6.83 14.16
N ARG A 370 12.35 -5.90 13.44
CA ARG A 370 11.10 -5.29 13.89
C ARG A 370 10.06 -6.35 14.24
N LYS A 371 9.53 -6.25 15.46
CA LYS A 371 8.47 -7.14 15.97
C LYS A 371 7.53 -6.37 16.89
N PRO A 372 6.26 -6.81 17.03
CA PRO A 372 5.33 -6.22 17.99
C PRO A 372 5.93 -6.20 19.41
N ALA A 373 5.58 -5.16 20.16
CA ALA A 373 6.10 -4.89 21.49
C ALA A 373 5.01 -4.38 22.45
N VAL A 374 3.75 -4.77 22.20
CA VAL A 374 2.59 -4.32 22.98
C VAL A 374 2.65 -4.77 24.44
N GLU A 375 3.41 -5.81 24.74
CA GLU A 375 3.65 -6.32 26.10
C GLU A 375 4.40 -5.33 27.01
N PHE A 376 5.00 -4.27 26.45
CA PHE A 376 5.64 -3.21 27.23
C PHE A 376 4.67 -2.11 27.67
N ILE A 377 3.45 -2.07 27.11
CA ILE A 377 2.47 -1.04 27.43
C ILE A 377 1.73 -1.42 28.72
N MET A 378 1.82 -0.55 29.73
CA MET A 378 1.21 -0.78 31.05
C MET A 378 -0.22 -0.23 31.16
N ASN A 379 -0.61 0.68 30.26
CA ASN A 379 -1.90 1.38 30.29
C ASN A 379 -2.66 1.26 28.96
N GLN A 380 -2.65 0.06 28.38
CA GLN A 380 -3.29 -0.24 27.09
C GLN A 380 -4.76 0.21 27.08
N GLY A 381 -5.25 0.65 25.92
CA GLY A 381 -6.63 1.05 25.70
C GLY A 381 -7.29 0.25 24.58
N GLU A 382 -8.57 0.53 24.37
CA GLU A 382 -9.37 -0.05 23.29
C GLU A 382 -9.67 1.01 22.24
N LYS A 383 -9.95 0.57 21.00
CA LYS A 383 -10.30 1.44 19.88
C LYS A 383 -9.26 2.56 19.72
N TYR A 384 -9.68 3.81 19.66
CA TYR A 384 -8.80 4.97 19.48
C TYR A 384 -7.85 5.24 20.64
N ASP A 385 -8.08 4.63 21.81
CA ASP A 385 -7.14 4.64 22.94
C ASP A 385 -6.10 3.51 22.84
N TYR A 386 -6.19 2.60 21.87
CA TYR A 386 -5.20 1.56 21.63
C TYR A 386 -3.85 2.17 21.23
N LEU A 387 -2.80 1.71 21.91
CA LEU A 387 -1.41 2.04 21.65
C LEU A 387 -0.77 0.88 20.87
N ALA A 388 -0.34 1.16 19.65
CA ALA A 388 0.41 0.20 18.83
C ALA A 388 1.91 0.34 19.13
N ALA A 389 2.63 -0.77 19.25
CA ALA A 389 4.06 -0.73 19.58
C ALA A 389 4.85 -1.81 18.85
N ALA A 390 6.05 -1.45 18.40
CA ALA A 390 7.03 -2.36 17.86
C ALA A 390 8.44 -2.03 18.36
N GLN A 391 9.29 -3.05 18.48
CA GLN A 391 10.70 -2.89 18.81
C GLN A 391 11.59 -3.47 17.72
N THR A 392 12.77 -2.89 17.54
CA THR A 392 13.94 -3.50 16.92
C THR A 392 14.95 -3.84 18.02
N THR A 393 16.17 -4.31 17.69
CA THR A 393 17.20 -4.54 18.73
C THR A 393 17.70 -3.23 19.35
N GLY A 394 17.57 -2.11 18.63
CA GLY A 394 18.06 -0.80 19.04
C GLY A 394 16.99 0.26 19.28
N SER A 395 15.70 0.00 19.03
CA SER A 395 14.67 1.01 19.17
C SER A 395 13.32 0.45 19.65
N LEU A 396 12.54 1.29 20.34
CA LEU A 396 11.12 1.04 20.64
C LEU A 396 10.28 2.18 20.08
N TYR A 397 9.23 1.82 19.35
CA TYR A 397 8.26 2.71 18.73
C TYR A 397 6.90 2.49 19.39
N VAL A 398 6.24 3.56 19.81
CA VAL A 398 4.87 3.49 20.35
C VAL A 398 4.02 4.60 19.73
N TYR A 399 2.99 4.22 18.99
CA TYR A 399 2.05 5.13 18.36
C TYR A 399 0.82 5.34 19.24
N THR A 400 0.43 6.61 19.39
CA THR A 400 -0.85 7.02 19.95
C THR A 400 -1.62 7.81 18.90
N TYR A 401 -2.88 7.47 18.68
CA TYR A 401 -3.73 8.16 17.69
C TYR A 401 -4.27 9.51 18.20
N ASN A 402 -4.52 9.61 19.50
CA ASN A 402 -5.19 10.76 20.08
C ASN A 402 -4.34 11.55 21.08
N GLY A 403 -3.03 11.26 21.16
CA GLY A 403 -2.12 11.99 22.03
C GLY A 403 -2.27 11.64 23.52
N ARG A 404 -2.94 10.54 23.87
CA ARG A 404 -3.00 10.10 25.28
C ARG A 404 -1.62 9.72 25.82
N THR A 405 -1.43 9.94 27.12
CA THR A 405 -0.22 9.56 27.84
C THR A 405 0.07 8.04 27.72
N ILE A 406 1.34 7.72 27.49
CA ILE A 406 1.87 6.36 27.32
C ILE A 406 2.61 5.95 28.60
N GLN A 407 2.29 4.78 29.17
CA GLN A 407 3.05 4.19 30.28
C GLN A 407 3.74 2.92 29.83
N LEU A 408 5.06 2.88 29.95
CA LEU A 408 5.88 1.74 29.50
C LEU A 408 6.61 1.08 30.65
N LYS A 409 6.64 -0.25 30.62
CA LYS A 409 7.58 -1.06 31.41
C LYS A 409 8.94 -1.02 30.74
N MET A 410 9.86 -0.29 31.34
CA MET A 410 11.24 -0.16 30.85
C MET A 410 12.12 -1.33 31.31
N GLY A 411 13.31 -1.43 30.75
CA GLY A 411 14.32 -2.45 31.05
C GLY A 411 14.32 -3.64 30.09
N SER A 412 13.51 -3.59 29.03
CA SER A 412 13.42 -4.67 28.04
C SER A 412 14.50 -4.59 26.95
N LEU A 413 14.99 -3.39 26.64
CA LEU A 413 16.11 -3.19 25.71
C LEU A 413 17.46 -3.40 26.43
N PRO A 414 18.51 -3.90 25.76
CA PRO A 414 19.80 -4.26 26.38
C PRO A 414 20.71 -3.05 26.66
N VAL A 415 20.14 -1.92 27.11
CA VAL A 415 20.83 -0.65 27.38
C VAL A 415 20.39 -0.06 28.71
N ASN A 416 21.23 0.76 29.34
CA ASN A 416 20.92 1.37 30.65
C ASN A 416 20.13 2.69 30.55
N GLN A 417 20.27 3.39 29.43
CA GLN A 417 19.63 4.68 29.17
C GLN A 417 19.11 4.71 27.75
N LEU A 418 18.04 5.47 27.53
CA LEU A 418 17.39 5.66 26.23
C LEU A 418 17.17 7.14 25.99
N ASN A 419 17.42 7.58 24.77
CA ASN A 419 17.02 8.89 24.29
C ASN A 419 15.56 8.84 23.85
N VAL A 420 14.80 9.84 24.29
CA VAL A 420 13.37 9.99 24.03
C VAL A 420 13.17 11.01 22.93
N PHE A 421 12.44 10.62 21.90
CA PHE A 421 12.02 11.49 20.81
C PHE A 421 10.52 11.40 20.58
N TRP A 422 9.94 12.53 20.17
CA TRP A 422 8.61 12.58 19.59
C TRP A 422 8.72 12.75 18.09
N TYR A 423 8.10 11.83 17.35
CA TYR A 423 7.96 11.90 15.92
C TYR A 423 6.54 12.32 15.56
N ASN A 424 6.41 13.35 14.71
CA ASN A 424 5.14 13.87 14.24
C ASN A 424 4.73 13.17 12.92
N PRO A 425 3.71 12.29 12.92
CA PRO A 425 3.31 11.56 11.72
C PRO A 425 2.77 12.44 10.59
N ARG A 426 2.36 13.68 10.89
CA ARG A 426 1.80 14.63 9.92
C ARG A 426 2.87 15.40 9.14
N SER A 427 4.08 15.50 9.68
CA SER A 427 5.16 16.32 9.10
C SER A 427 6.49 15.60 8.95
N GLY A 428 6.66 14.45 9.59
CA GLY A 428 7.94 13.72 9.64
C GLY A 428 8.98 14.34 10.55
N GLU A 429 8.62 15.34 11.38
CA GLU A 429 9.56 15.96 12.33
C GLU A 429 9.88 15.00 13.48
N LEU A 430 11.16 14.72 13.71
CA LEU A 430 11.67 14.00 14.87
C LEU A 430 12.33 14.96 15.86
N LYS A 431 11.77 15.08 17.06
CA LYS A 431 12.25 16.02 18.08
C LYS A 431 12.75 15.29 19.33
N PHE A 432 13.99 15.53 19.70
CA PHE A 432 14.54 15.08 20.98
C PHE A 432 13.82 15.77 22.15
N GLU A 433 13.46 14.99 23.16
CA GLU A 433 12.87 15.50 24.39
C GLU A 433 13.87 15.45 25.56
N ARG A 434 14.33 14.24 25.90
CA ARG A 434 15.15 13.97 27.09
C ARG A 434 15.82 12.59 27.02
N THR A 435 16.71 12.31 27.96
CA THR A 435 17.25 10.96 28.20
C THR A 435 16.63 10.39 29.47
N VAL A 436 16.24 9.12 29.45
CA VAL A 436 15.65 8.41 30.60
C VAL A 436 16.44 7.15 30.94
N GLU A 437 16.38 6.74 32.19
CA GLU A 437 16.88 5.42 32.58
C GLU A 437 15.95 4.33 32.05
N ASN A 438 16.53 3.27 31.50
CA ASN A 438 15.79 2.12 31.00
C ASN A 438 15.43 1.16 32.17
N LYS A 439 14.66 1.66 33.14
CA LYS A 439 14.23 0.90 34.31
C LYS A 439 12.90 1.40 34.85
N ASN A 440 12.21 0.54 35.60
CA ASN A 440 10.89 0.80 36.19
C ASN A 440 9.81 1.16 35.14
N THR A 441 8.62 1.53 35.62
CA THR A 441 7.58 2.11 34.76
C THR A 441 7.87 3.59 34.52
N GLN A 442 7.82 4.03 33.27
CA GLN A 442 7.95 5.45 32.89
C GLN A 442 6.69 5.93 32.18
N SER A 443 6.40 7.23 32.32
CA SER A 443 5.26 7.89 31.68
C SER A 443 5.75 8.93 30.68
N PHE A 444 5.17 8.92 29.49
CA PHE A 444 5.48 9.80 28.37
C PHE A 444 4.21 10.51 27.94
N ASP A 445 4.24 11.84 27.97
CA ASP A 445 3.08 12.68 27.65
C ASP A 445 3.31 13.33 26.27
N PRO A 446 2.55 12.94 25.23
CA PRO A 446 2.72 13.49 23.90
C PRO A 446 2.44 15.00 23.86
N PRO A 447 3.02 15.75 22.91
CA PRO A 447 2.70 17.16 22.74
C PRO A 447 1.21 17.41 22.42
N GLY A 448 0.61 18.39 23.11
CA GLY A 448 -0.77 18.83 22.88
C GLY A 448 -1.80 18.12 23.77
N GLU A 449 -3.07 18.38 23.50
CA GLU A 449 -4.19 17.80 24.27
C GLU A 449 -4.63 16.46 23.68
N LYS A 450 -5.30 15.64 24.50
CA LYS A 450 -5.88 14.38 24.04
C LYS A 450 -7.08 14.66 23.13
N VAL A 451 -6.91 14.44 21.83
CA VAL A 451 -7.97 14.55 20.81
C VAL A 451 -7.62 13.65 19.63
N ASP A 452 -8.62 12.96 19.08
CA ASP A 452 -8.45 12.11 17.90
C ASP A 452 -7.79 12.89 16.74
N GLY A 453 -6.71 12.34 16.19
CA GLY A 453 -5.90 12.99 15.16
C GLY A 453 -4.75 13.86 15.66
N ASN A 454 -4.62 14.10 16.98
CA ASN A 454 -3.36 14.56 17.59
C ASN A 454 -2.41 13.37 17.84
N ASP A 455 -2.13 12.64 16.77
CA ASP A 455 -1.30 11.44 16.79
C ASP A 455 0.19 11.73 16.94
N TRP A 456 0.91 10.85 17.64
CA TRP A 456 2.35 10.95 17.85
C TRP A 456 2.98 9.56 17.92
N VAL A 457 4.24 9.47 17.51
CA VAL A 457 5.06 8.26 17.74
C VAL A 457 6.15 8.62 18.74
N LEU A 458 6.13 7.93 19.88
CA LEU A 458 7.25 7.90 20.82
C LEU A 458 8.34 7.01 20.22
N VAL A 459 9.55 7.54 20.10
CA VAL A 459 10.72 6.78 19.65
C VAL A 459 11.76 6.78 20.76
N LEU A 460 12.15 5.58 21.21
CA LEU A 460 13.22 5.38 22.19
C LEU A 460 14.41 4.72 21.50
N LYS A 461 15.61 5.28 21.62
CA LYS A 461 16.85 4.77 21.02
C LYS A 461 18.02 4.78 22.01
#